data_AF-A0A965VR42-F1
#
_entry.id   AF-A0A965VR42-F1
#
_cell.length_a   1.000
_cell.length_b   1.000
_cell.length_c   1.000
_cell.angle_alpha   90.00
_cell.angle_beta   90.00
_cell.angle_gamma   90.00
#
_symmetry.space_group_name_H-M   'P 1'
#
loop_
_entity.id
_entity.type
_entity.pdbx_description
1 polymer ?
#
loop_
_entity_poly.entity_id
_entity_poly.type
_entity_poly.pdbx_seq_one_letter_code
_entity_poly.pdbx_strand_id
1 'polypeptide(L)' 'MTPAKKLADVIRRVGDTGEPALVAFMTAGFPSASKFREHLTAVASAADVIEIGVPFTDPMADGMTIQRSSTSTSAEPT' A
#
# COMPACT_ATOMS: atom_id res chain seq x y z
N MET A 1 7.83 14.97 -14.68
CA MET A 1 6.41 14.61 -14.39
C MET A 1 6.27 14.49 -12.88
N THR A 2 5.24 15.09 -12.27
CA THR A 2 5.04 15.04 -10.81
C THR A 2 4.40 13.71 -10.40
N PRO A 3 4.59 13.25 -9.14
CA PRO A 3 3.90 12.06 -8.63
C PRO A 3 2.38 12.15 -8.76
N ALA A 4 1.80 13.31 -8.45
CA ALA A 4 0.37 13.57 -8.58
C ALA A 4 -0.13 13.41 -10.03
N LYS A 5 0.64 13.90 -11.02
CA LYS A 5 0.29 13.71 -12.43
C LYS A 5 0.34 12.23 -12.83
N LYS A 6 1.38 11.50 -12.43
CA LYS A 6 1.51 10.06 -12.71
C LYS A 6 0.32 9.27 -12.15
N LEU A 7 -0.08 9.55 -10.90
CA LEU A 7 -1.22 8.93 -10.24
C LEU A 7 -2.53 9.23 -11.00
N ALA A 8 -2.78 10.50 -11.30
CA ALA A 8 -3.99 10.91 -12.00
C ALA A 8 -4.08 10.31 -13.42
N ASP A 9 -2.95 10.20 -14.12
CA ASP A 9 -2.89 9.60 -15.45
C ASP A 9 -3.20 8.10 -15.41
N VAL A 10 -2.73 7.37 -14.39
CA VAL A 10 -3.06 5.93 -14.19
C VAL A 10 -4.55 5.75 -13.92
N ILE A 11 -5.11 6.51 -12.97
CA ILE A 11 -6.53 6.40 -12.59
C ILE A 11 -7.44 6.71 -13.79
N ARG A 12 -7.13 7.78 -14.55
CA ARG A 12 -7.90 8.12 -15.77
C ARG A 12 -7.83 7.03 -16.81
N ARG A 13 -6.64 6.49 -17.09
CA ARG A 13 -6.45 5.43 -18.09
C ARG A 13 -7.31 4.20 -17.81
N VAL A 14 -7.49 3.81 -16.54
CA VAL A 14 -8.34 2.68 -16.16
C VAL A 14 -9.82 3.08 -16.23
N GLY A 15 -10.19 4.28 -15.77
CA GLY A 15 -11.54 4.79 -15.93
C GLY A 15 -12.01 4.86 -17.38
N ASP A 16 -11.10 5.15 -18.32
CA ASP A 16 -11.38 5.16 -19.76
C ASP A 16 -11.73 3.76 -20.32
N THR A 17 -11.40 2.67 -19.62
CA THR A 17 -11.82 1.30 -19.99
C THR A 17 -13.20 0.93 -19.46
N GLY A 18 -13.85 1.83 -18.70
CA GLY A 18 -15.13 1.57 -18.05
C GLY A 18 -15.02 0.79 -16.74
N GLU A 19 -13.81 0.53 -16.26
CA GLU A 19 -13.54 -0.20 -15.01
C GLU A 19 -13.02 0.78 -13.93
N PRO A 20 -13.31 0.53 -12.65
CA PRO A 20 -12.70 1.29 -11.57
C PRO A 20 -11.22 0.92 -11.39
N ALA A 21 -10.38 1.90 -11.06
CA ALA A 21 -8.98 1.64 -10.70
C ALA A 21 -8.88 0.89 -9.35
N LEU A 22 -8.04 -0.15 -9.30
CA LEU A 22 -7.74 -0.88 -8.08
C LEU A 22 -6.59 -0.21 -7.31
N VAL A 23 -6.92 0.33 -6.14
CA VAL A 23 -5.93 0.88 -5.20
C VAL A 23 -5.76 -0.08 -4.03
N ALA A 24 -4.62 -0.76 -3.96
CA ALA A 24 -4.31 -1.69 -2.88
C ALA A 24 -3.54 -0.99 -1.75
N PHE A 25 -3.93 -1.20 -0.51
CA PHE A 25 -3.19 -0.72 0.66
C PHE A 25 -2.32 -1.82 1.26
N MET A 26 -1.08 -1.47 1.63
CA MET A 26 -0.16 -2.36 2.35
C MET A 26 0.61 -1.58 3.43
N THR A 27 0.73 -2.17 4.62
CA THR A 27 1.64 -1.63 5.65
C THR A 27 3.08 -1.96 5.29
N ALA A 28 3.95 -0.95 5.24
CA ALA A 28 5.36 -1.12 4.94
C ALA A 28 5.99 -2.11 5.93
N GLY A 29 6.78 -3.06 5.44
CA GLY A 29 7.55 -3.98 6.28
C GLY A 29 6.77 -5.18 6.86
N PHE A 30 5.44 -5.22 6.73
CA PHE A 30 4.64 -6.35 7.22
C PHE A 30 4.57 -7.51 6.19
N PRO A 31 4.58 -8.80 6.61
CA PRO A 31 4.85 -9.29 7.97
C PRO A 31 6.35 -9.33 8.33
N SER A 32 7.23 -9.15 7.34
CA SER A 32 8.66 -8.91 7.51
C SER A 32 9.18 -8.17 6.29
N ALA A 33 10.33 -7.50 6.37
CA ALA A 33 10.87 -6.75 5.23
C ALA A 33 11.07 -7.62 3.97
N SER A 34 11.43 -8.90 4.14
CA SER A 34 11.58 -9.84 3.02
C SER A 34 10.23 -10.20 2.40
N LYS A 35 9.25 -10.58 3.23
CA LYS A 35 7.92 -10.96 2.76
C LYS A 35 7.13 -9.79 2.20
N PHE A 36 7.30 -8.60 2.76
CA PHE A 36 6.73 -7.37 2.21
C PHE A 36 7.15 -7.13 0.77
N ARG A 37 8.44 -7.30 0.42
CA ARG A 37 8.93 -7.13 -0.97
C ARG A 37 8.35 -8.18 -1.93
N GLU A 38 8.26 -9.43 -1.47
CA GLU A 38 7.62 -10.52 -2.23
C GLU A 38 6.15 -10.20 -2.51
N HIS A 39 5.39 -9.83 -1.48
CA HIS A 39 3.99 -9.47 -1.60
C HIS A 39 3.76 -8.21 -2.42
N LEU A 40 4.61 -7.19 -2.26
CA LEU A 40 4.54 -5.94 -3.03
C LEU A 40 4.66 -6.23 -4.53
N THR A 41 5.60 -7.11 -4.91
CA THR A 41 5.78 -7.51 -6.31
C THR A 41 4.54 -8.23 -6.85
N ALA A 42 3.96 -9.15 -6.07
CA ALA A 42 2.75 -9.86 -6.46
C ALA A 42 1.55 -8.90 -6.60
N VAL A 43 1.32 -8.03 -5.62
CA VAL A 43 0.21 -7.06 -5.63
C VAL A 43 0.39 -6.04 -6.77
N ALA A 44 1.62 -5.61 -7.07
CA ALA A 44 1.90 -4.68 -8.17
C ALA A 44 1.57 -5.25 -9.56
N SER A 45 1.44 -6.56 -9.69
CA SER A 45 0.98 -7.19 -10.93
C SER A 45 -0.55 -7.15 -11.11
N ALA A 46 -1.29 -6.87 -10.04
CA ALA A 46 -2.75 -6.91 -10.02
C ALA A 46 -3.40 -5.54 -9.72
N ALA A 47 -2.70 -4.62 -9.04
CA ALA A 47 -3.21 -3.31 -8.67
C ALA A 47 -2.71 -2.21 -9.61
N ASP A 48 -3.56 -1.20 -9.86
CA ASP A 48 -3.18 -0.01 -10.63
C ASP A 48 -2.32 0.95 -9.80
N VAL A 49 -2.65 1.05 -8.51
CA VAL A 49 -1.96 1.89 -7.53
C VAL A 49 -1.78 1.08 -6.26
N ILE A 50 -0.63 1.27 -5.60
CA ILE A 50 -0.39 0.74 -4.27
C ILE A 50 -0.13 1.90 -3.32
N GLU A 51 -0.91 1.93 -2.25
CA GLU A 51 -0.70 2.82 -1.12
C GLU A 51 0.13 2.09 -0.05
N ILE A 52 1.29 2.65 0.27
CA ILE A 52 2.18 2.10 1.29
C ILE A 52 2.02 2.91 2.58
N GLY A 53 1.34 2.32 3.55
CA GLY A 53 1.19 2.88 4.88
C GLY A 53 2.48 2.76 5.68
N VAL A 54 2.99 3.89 6.17
CA VAL A 54 4.12 3.91 7.11
C VAL A 54 3.60 3.49 8.50
N PRO A 55 4.17 2.47 9.15
CA PRO A 55 3.77 2.06 10.49
C PRO A 55 3.78 3.25 11.47
N PHE A 56 2.71 3.39 12.24
CA PHE A 56 2.55 4.43 13.25
C PHE A 56 2.25 3.78 14.61
N THR A 57 2.76 4.38 15.69
CA THR A 57 2.65 3.84 17.06
C THR A 57 1.26 4.00 17.65
N ASP A 58 0.49 5.00 17.20
CA ASP A 58 -0.83 5.32 17.74
C ASP A 58 -1.91 5.40 16.64
N PRO A 59 -2.20 4.29 15.93
CA PRO A 59 -3.12 4.25 14.78
C PRO A 59 -4.60 4.21 15.20
N MET A 60 -5.05 5.19 16.00
CA MET A 60 -6.41 5.22 16.56
C MET A 60 -7.53 5.32 15.52
N ALA A 61 -7.22 5.79 14.31
CA ALA A 61 -8.17 5.92 13.21
C ALA A 61 -8.33 4.65 12.37
N ASP A 62 -7.42 3.69 12.51
CA ASP A 62 -7.40 2.48 11.69
C ASP A 62 -8.18 1.33 12.32
N GLY A 63 -8.68 0.40 11.49
CA GLY A 63 -9.29 -0.83 11.98
C GLY A 63 -8.26 -1.82 12.55
N MET A 64 -8.71 -2.76 13.38
CA MET A 64 -7.85 -3.73 14.10
C MET A 64 -6.84 -4.47 13.22
N THR A 65 -7.17 -4.78 11.97
CA THR A 65 -6.25 -5.45 11.05
C THR A 65 -5.04 -4.58 10.72
N ILE A 66 -5.27 -3.31 10.38
CA ILE A 66 -4.22 -2.35 10.02
C ILE A 66 -3.43 -1.95 11.28
N GLN A 67 -4.10 -1.75 12.41
CA GLN A 67 -3.42 -1.48 13.69
C GLN A 67 -2.46 -2.61 14.10
N ARG A 68 -2.80 -3.87 13.80
CA ARG A 68 -1.93 -5.03 14.10
C ARG A 68 -0.73 -5.10 13.16
N SER A 69 -0.91 -4.83 11.87
CA SER A 69 0.20 -4.82 10.92
C SER A 69 1.19 -3.67 11.17
N SER A 70 0.70 -2.52 11.63
CA SER A 70 1.57 -1.39 12.02
C SER A 70 2.36 -1.71 13.29
N THR A 71 1.70 -2.17 14.35
CA THR A 71 2.33 -2.47 15.65
C THR A 71 3.41 -3.55 15.54
N SER A 72 3.17 -4.59 14.72
CA SER A 72 4.11 -5.69 14.53
C SER A 72 5.38 -5.31 13.76
N THR A 73 5.35 -4.23 12.98
CA THR A 73 6.51 -3.76 12.22
C THR A 73 7.36 -2.77 13.02
N SER A 74 6.76 -1.96 13.89
CA SER A 74 7.46 -0.93 14.67
C SER A 74 8.46 -1.47 15.72
N ALA A 75 8.62 -2.79 15.83
CA ALA A 75 9.42 -3.46 16.85
C ALA A 75 10.84 -3.90 16.41
N GLU A 76 11.22 -3.73 15.14
CA GLU A 76 12.55 -4.15 14.66
C GLU A 76 13.43 -2.94 14.29
N PRO A 77 14.38 -2.52 15.15
CA PRO A 77 15.50 -1.70 14.71
C PRO A 77 16.42 -2.58 13.84
N THR A 78 16.85 -2.02 12.72
CA THR A 78 17.79 -2.66 11.77
C THR A 78 19.16 -2.87 12.40
#